data_AF-A0AAD0JLW2-F1
#
_entry.id   AF-A0AAD0JLW2-F1
#
_cell.length_a   1.000
_cell.length_b   1.000
_cell.length_c   1.000
_cell.angle_alpha   90.00
_cell.angle_beta   90.00
_cell.angle_gamma   90.00
#
_symmetry.space_group_name_H-M   'P 1'
#
loop_
_entity.id
_entity.type
_entity.pdbx_description
1 polymer ?
#
loop_
_entity_poly.entity_id
_entity_poly.type
_entity_poly.pdbx_seq_one_letter_code
_entity_poly.pdbx_strand_id
1 'polypeptide(L)'
;MSDTGHFAIRAFEAVFNMAGGVERITALTVTCKHCDATTSSTEGNLLHLPGGTLFRCDDCGCHQAVSNARVADWQLPRVLGV
;
A
#
# COMPACT_ATOMS: atom_id res chain seq x y z
N MET A 1 9.13 19.32 -2.21
CA MET A 1 9.60 17.93 -2.23
C MET A 1 8.59 17.11 -1.43
N SER A 2 7.74 16.35 -2.11
CA SER A 2 6.76 15.50 -1.45
C SER A 2 7.50 14.37 -0.76
N ASP A 3 7.41 14.31 0.56
CA ASP A 3 7.98 13.26 1.39
C ASP A 3 7.25 11.94 1.07
N THR A 4 7.64 11.29 -0.03
CA THR A 4 7.34 9.89 -0.33
C THR A 4 8.20 9.01 0.57
N GLY A 5 8.16 9.29 1.87
CA GLY A 5 8.98 8.64 2.86
C GLY A 5 8.68 7.15 2.86
N HIS A 6 9.73 6.34 3.05
CA HIS A 6 9.72 4.88 3.18
C HIS A 6 8.63 4.33 4.12
N PHE A 7 7.41 4.11 3.66
CA PHE A 7 6.44 3.28 4.37
C PHE A 7 6.92 1.83 4.25
N ALA A 8 7.00 1.11 5.36
CA ALA A 8 7.31 -0.31 5.33
C ALA A 8 6.02 -1.07 4.97
N ILE A 9 5.80 -1.26 3.67
CA ILE A 9 4.80 -2.20 3.18
C ILE A 9 5.20 -3.58 3.71
N ARG A 10 4.28 -4.22 4.42
CA ARG A 10 4.44 -5.57 4.99
C ARG A 10 3.78 -6.61 4.11
N ALA A 11 2.61 -6.30 3.59
CA ALA A 11 1.86 -7.13 2.67
C ALA A 11 0.93 -6.24 1.85
N PHE A 12 0.58 -6.66 0.64
CA PHE A 12 -0.45 -6.01 -0.14
C PHE A 12 -1.13 -7.02 -1.06
N GLU A 13 -2.37 -6.70 -1.42
CA GLU A 13 -3.10 -7.36 -2.49
C GLU A 13 -3.45 -6.29 -3.53
N ALA A 14 -3.21 -6.62 -4.79
CA ALA A 14 -3.49 -5.71 -5.89
C ALA A 14 -3.96 -6.48 -7.13
N VAL A 15 -4.81 -5.82 -7.91
CA VAL A 15 -5.09 -6.18 -9.29
C VAL A 15 -4.01 -5.57 -10.15
N PHE A 16 -3.35 -6.40 -10.96
CA PHE A 16 -2.32 -5.99 -11.90
C PHE A 16 -2.90 -5.93 -13.31
N ASN A 17 -2.49 -4.93 -14.08
CA ASN A 17 -2.84 -4.83 -15.49
C ASN A 17 -1.99 -5.79 -16.36
N MET A 18 -2.36 -5.93 -17.63
CA MET A 18 -1.63 -6.78 -18.59
C MET A 18 -0.18 -6.34 -18.84
N ALA A 19 0.19 -5.12 -18.47
CA ALA A 19 1.57 -4.62 -18.56
C ALA A 19 2.39 -4.89 -17.28
N GLY A 20 1.82 -5.58 -16.29
CA GLY A 20 2.48 -5.89 -15.01
C GLY A 20 2.49 -4.73 -14.01
N GLY A 21 1.81 -3.62 -14.31
CA GLY A 21 1.64 -2.51 -13.39
C GLY A 21 0.47 -2.75 -12.42
N VAL A 22 0.54 -2.12 -11.23
CA VAL A 22 -0.59 -2.12 -10.28
C VAL A 22 -1.72 -1.27 -10.86
N GLU A 23 -2.82 -1.92 -11.21
CA GLU A 23 -4.06 -1.26 -11.65
C GLU A 23 -4.82 -0.71 -10.44
N ARG A 24 -4.94 -1.53 -9.39
CA ARG A 24 -5.69 -1.20 -8.17
C ARG A 24 -5.18 -2.00 -6.98
N ILE A 25 -5.03 -1.36 -5.82
CA ILE A 25 -4.73 -2.04 -4.55
C ILE A 25 -6.05 -2.45 -3.89
N THR A 26 -6.23 -3.70 -3.50
CA THR A 26 -7.45 -4.19 -2.84
C THR A 26 -7.26 -4.38 -1.34
N ALA A 27 -6.03 -4.65 -0.90
CA ALA A 27 -5.66 -4.67 0.51
C ALA A 27 -4.22 -4.22 0.70
N LEU A 28 -3.93 -3.60 1.84
CA LEU A 28 -2.61 -3.08 2.15
C LEU A 28 -2.33 -3.19 3.65
N THR A 29 -1.21 -3.79 4.01
CA THR A 29 -0.68 -3.85 5.37
C THR A 29 0.64 -3.12 5.43
N VAL A 30 0.72 -2.13 6.30
CA VAL A 30 1.80 -1.14 6.35
C VAL A 30 2.08 -0.77 7.80
N THR A 31 3.35 -0.49 8.09
CA THR A 31 3.73 0.11 9.37
C THR A 31 3.55 1.61 9.28
N CYS A 32 2.68 2.15 10.14
CA CYS A 32 2.38 3.56 10.25
C CYS A 32 3.63 4.34 10.64
N LYS A 33 4.03 5.33 9.85
CA LYS A 33 5.20 6.18 10.17
C LYS A 33 5.04 7.08 11.40
N HIS A 34 3.80 7.28 11.86
CA HIS A 34 3.53 8.21 12.94
C HIS A 34 3.59 7.55 14.31
N CYS A 35 3.00 6.37 14.45
CA CYS A 35 2.93 5.64 15.73
C CYS A 35 3.65 4.28 15.69
N ASP A 36 4.31 3.92 14.59
CA ASP A 36 4.95 2.61 14.35
C ASP A 36 4.00 1.40 14.47
N ALA A 37 2.70 1.62 14.62
CA ALA A 37 1.70 0.55 14.61
C ALA A 37 1.59 -0.07 13.21
N THR A 38 1.48 -1.40 13.15
CA THR A 38 1.15 -2.09 11.90
C THR A 38 -0.36 -2.09 11.71
N THR A 39 -0.81 -1.56 10.59
CA THR A 39 -2.22 -1.39 10.25
C THR A 39 -2.50 -2.03 8.91
N SER A 40 -3.66 -2.67 8.79
CA SER A 40 -4.11 -3.30 7.55
C SER A 40 -5.44 -2.67 7.11
N SER A 41 -5.53 -2.29 5.85
CA SER A 41 -6.71 -1.67 5.27
C SER A 41 -7.11 -2.41 4.00
N THR A 42 -8.42 -2.61 3.82
CA THR A 42 -9.03 -3.27 2.66
C THR A 42 -9.75 -2.24 1.80
N GLU A 43 -10.16 -2.58 0.58
CA GLU A 43 -10.72 -1.68 -0.44
C GLU A 43 -11.75 -0.67 0.11
N GLY A 44 -12.66 -1.09 0.98
CA GLY A 44 -13.66 -0.18 1.59
C GLY A 44 -13.08 0.98 2.42
N ASN A 45 -11.84 0.84 2.92
CA ASN A 45 -11.11 1.84 3.71
C ASN A 45 -9.90 2.42 2.95
N LEU A 46 -9.72 2.04 1.68
CA LEU A 46 -8.68 2.55 0.81
C LEU A 46 -9.25 3.64 -0.11
N LEU A 47 -8.68 4.83 -0.06
CA LEU A 47 -9.02 5.90 -0.99
C LEU A 47 -8.06 5.85 -2.18
N HIS A 48 -8.55 5.42 -3.34
CA HIS A 48 -7.76 5.40 -4.56
C HIS A 48 -7.59 6.81 -5.14
N LEU A 49 -6.34 7.17 -5.41
CA LEU A 49 -5.94 8.40 -6.06
C LEU A 49 -5.23 8.08 -7.39
N PRO A 50 -5.24 8.96 -8.39
CA PRO A 50 -4.42 8.78 -9.58
C PRO A 50 -2.93 8.61 -9.19
N GLY A 51 -2.37 7.42 -9.41
CA GLY A 51 -0.98 7.10 -9.09
C GLY A 51 -0.69 6.68 -7.64
N GLY A 52 -1.71 6.56 -6.77
CA GLY A 52 -1.51 6.17 -5.39
C GLY A 52 -2.78 5.74 -4.67
N THR A 53 -2.64 5.32 -3.42
CA THR A 53 -3.73 4.92 -2.53
C THR A 53 -3.49 5.55 -1.17
N LEU A 54 -4.47 6.26 -0.65
CA LEU A 54 -4.43 6.86 0.68
C LEU A 54 -5.20 5.95 1.63
N PHE A 55 -4.59 5.63 2.77
CA PHE A 55 -5.20 4.82 3.82
C PHE A 55 -5.10 5.56 5.16
N ARG A 56 -5.99 5.21 6.08
CA ARG A 56 -5.99 5.74 7.44
C ARG A 56 -5.46 4.67 8.38
N CYS A 57 -4.55 5.05 9.28
CA CYS A 57 -4.11 4.18 10.35
C CYS A 57 -5.21 4.02 11.38
N ASP A 58 -5.59 2.79 11.70
CA ASP A 58 -6.66 2.51 12.67
C ASP A 58 -6.25 2.83 14.12
N ASP A 59 -4.95 2.87 14.39
CA ASP A 59 -4.40 3.13 15.73
C ASP A 59 -4.35 4.63 16.06
N CYS A 60 -3.65 5.43 15.24
CA CYS A 60 -3.47 6.85 15.49
C CYS A 60 -4.39 7.76 14.66
N GLY A 61 -5.14 7.21 13.70
CA GLY A 61 -6.04 7.95 12.83
C GLY A 61 -5.34 8.77 11.73
N CYS A 62 -4.01 8.74 11.63
CA CYS A 62 -3.29 9.48 10.60
C CYS A 62 -3.50 8.90 9.21
N HIS A 63 -3.61 9.77 8.20
CA HIS A 63 -3.69 9.38 6.80
C HIS A 63 -2.30 9.30 6.18
N GLN A 64 -2.04 8.25 5.42
CA GLN A 64 -0.78 8.04 4.71
C GLN A 64 -1.07 7.66 3.27
N ALA A 65 -0.33 8.28 2.34
CA ALA A 65 -0.42 7.99 0.92
C ALA A 65 0.65 6.99 0.52
N VAL A 66 0.26 5.95 -0.19
CA VAL A 66 1.13 4.93 -0.79
C VAL A 66 1.10 5.10 -2.30
N SER A 67 2.26 5.22 -2.94
CA SER A 67 2.35 5.32 -4.40
C SER A 67 2.19 3.95 -5.05
N ASN A 68 1.32 3.82 -6.06
CA ASN A 68 1.10 2.54 -6.75
C ASN A 68 2.37 2.06 -7.47
N ALA A 69 3.18 2.98 -8.02
CA ALA A 69 4.47 2.65 -8.62
C ALA A 69 5.42 1.97 -7.62
N ARG A 70 5.40 2.40 -6.35
CA ARG A 70 6.26 1.83 -5.32
C ARG A 70 5.76 0.49 -4.80
N VAL A 71 4.47 0.23 -4.90
CA VAL A 71 3.86 -1.09 -4.64
C VAL A 71 4.21 -2.04 -5.78
N ALA A 72 4.19 -1.57 -7.04
CA ALA A 72 4.63 -2.35 -8.19
C ALA A 72 6.13 -2.71 -8.11
N ASP A 73 6.96 -1.76 -7.65
CA ASP A 73 8.39 -1.99 -7.40
C ASP A 73 8.65 -2.82 -6.12
N TRP A 74 7.67 -2.94 -5.23
CA TRP A 74 7.78 -3.83 -4.07
C TRP A 74 7.69 -5.26 -4.59
N GLN A 75 8.85 -5.84 -4.87
CA GLN A 75 8.97 -7.25 -5.17
C GLN A 75 8.34 -8.01 -4.01
N LEU A 76 7.13 -8.53 -4.23
CA LEU A 76 6.56 -9.60 -3.44
C LEU A 76 7.70 -10.59 -3.17
N PRO A 77 7.93 -11.02 -1.90
CA PRO A 77 8.67 -12.24 -1.70
C PRO A 77 7.94 -13.26 -2.57
N ARG A 78 8.61 -13.77 -3.60
CA ARG A 78 8.05 -14.77 -4.52
C ARG A 78 7.50 -15.88 -3.64
N VAL A 79 6.20 -15.89 -3.39
CA VAL A 79 5.55 -17.01 -2.75
C VAL A 79 5.55 -18.08 -3.82
N LEU A 80 6.56 -18.93 -3.73
CA LEU A 80 6.62 -20.23 -4.35
C LEU A 80 5.29 -20.97 -4.15
N GLY A 81 4.77 -21.54 -5.22
CA GLY A 81 3.87 -22.69 -5.16
C GLY A 81 2.51 -22.46 -5.79
N VAL A 82 2.35 -22.89 -7.05
CA VAL A 82 1.92 -24.25 -7.37
C VAL A 82 2.66 -24.77 -8.60
#